data_AF-A0A1B1S008-F1
#
_entry.id   AF-A0A1B1S008-F1
#
_cell.length_a   1.000
_cell.length_b   1.000
_cell.length_c   1.000
_cell.angle_alpha   90.00
_cell.angle_beta   90.00
_cell.angle_gamma   90.00
#
_symmetry.space_group_name_H-M   'P 1'
#
loop_
_entity.id
_entity.type
_entity.pdbx_description
1 polymer ?
#
loop_
_entity_poly.entity_id
_entity_poly.type
_entity_poly.pdbx_seq_one_letter_code
_entity_poly.pdbx_strand_id
1 'polypeptide(L)' 'MIEDGELAIFESELIKLMNEYRKCVDHSLKVKIHEDIAWLKTVIISAGTYEHQLKMNDLESV' A
#
# COMPACT_ATOMS: atom_id res chain seq x y z
N MET A 1 -3.57 -7.73 -16.54
CA MET A 1 -3.46 -6.26 -16.50
C MET A 1 -4.61 -5.81 -15.63
N ILE A 2 -4.34 -5.15 -14.51
CA ILE A 2 -5.41 -4.65 -13.62
C ILE A 2 -6.05 -3.46 -14.33
N GLU A 3 -7.37 -3.39 -14.36
CA GLU A 3 -8.07 -2.26 -14.97
C GLU A 3 -7.90 -0.99 -14.12
N ASP A 4 -7.92 0.20 -14.73
CA ASP A 4 -7.68 1.47 -14.01
C ASP A 4 -8.62 1.66 -12.80
N GLY A 5 -9.86 1.17 -12.90
CA GLY A 5 -10.83 1.20 -11.81
C GLY A 5 -10.45 0.28 -10.63
N GLU A 6 -9.83 -0.86 -10.91
CA GLU A 6 -9.34 -1.79 -9.89
C GLU A 6 -8.07 -1.25 -9.22
N LEU A 7 -7.20 -0.56 -9.97
CA LEU A 7 -6.00 0.10 -9.44
C LEU A 7 -6.36 1.16 -8.39
N ALA A 8 -7.36 2.00 -8.67
CA ALA A 8 -7.84 3.01 -7.73
C ALA A 8 -8.40 2.39 -6.44
N ILE A 9 -9.02 1.21 -6.53
CA ILE A 9 -9.48 0.46 -5.34
C ILE A 9 -8.28 0.02 -4.51
N PHE A 10 -7.25 -0.57 -5.14
CA PHE A 10 -6.05 -1.01 -4.43
C PHE A 10 -5.31 0.15 -3.75
N GLU A 11 -5.19 1.31 -4.41
CA GLU A 11 -4.60 2.52 -3.82
C GLU A 11 -5.40 3.02 -2.60
N SER A 12 -6.73 3.04 -2.70
CA SER A 12 -7.63 3.40 -1.59
C SER A 12 -7.45 2.44 -0.41
N GLU A 13 -7.41 1.13 -0.66
CA GLU A 13 -7.20 0.13 0.40
C GLU A 13 -5.82 0.26 1.05
N LEU A 14 -4.77 0.56 0.26
CA LEU A 14 -3.43 0.80 0.79
C LEU A 14 -3.40 1.99 1.77
N ILE A 15 -4.08 3.08 1.44
CA ILE A 15 -4.19 4.26 2.31
C ILE A 15 -4.89 3.91 3.63
N LYS A 16 -6.00 3.14 3.58
CA LYS A 16 -6.69 2.67 4.78
C LYS A 16 -5.77 1.81 5.64
N LEU A 17 -5.06 0.88 5.02
CA LEU A 17 -4.15 -0.06 5.70
C LEU A 17 -2.98 0.66 6.40
N MET A 18 -2.38 1.66 5.74
CA MET A 18 -1.35 2.53 6.33
C MET A 18 -1.88 3.35 7.52
N ASN A 19 -3.13 3.82 7.45
CA ASN A 19 -3.76 4.53 8.56
C ASN A 19 -4.01 3.60 9.76
N GLU A 20 -4.44 2.36 9.52
CA GLU A 20 -4.62 1.37 10.58
C GLU A 20 -3.27 0.94 11.18
N TYR A 21 -2.22 0.78 10.37
CA TYR A 21 -0.86 0.53 10.85
C TYR A 21 -0.37 1.60 11.83
N ARG A 22 -0.62 2.88 11.52
CA ARG A 22 -0.23 4.02 12.36
C ARG A 22 -0.96 4.03 13.71
N LYS A 23 -2.23 3.61 13.74
CA LYS A 23 -3.05 3.55 14.96
C LYS A 23 -2.88 2.25 15.76
N CYS A 24 -2.36 1.20 15.12
CA CYS A 24 -2.26 -0.12 15.72
C CYS A 24 -1.23 -0.14 16.86
N VAL A 25 -1.70 -0.50 18.06
CA VAL A 25 -0.88 -0.67 19.27
C VAL A 25 -0.50 -2.13 19.52
N ASP A 26 -1.25 -3.08 18.95
CA ASP A 26 -0.95 -4.50 19.06
C ASP A 26 0.21 -4.86 18.11
N HIS A 27 1.32 -5.33 18.67
CA HIS A 27 2.52 -5.60 17.89
C HIS A 27 2.34 -6.73 16.87
N SER A 28 1.62 -7.80 17.24
CA SER A 28 1.42 -8.96 16.37
C SER A 28 0.56 -8.59 15.16
N LEU A 29 -0.52 -7.84 15.39
CA LEU A 29 -1.37 -7.31 14.35
C LEU A 29 -0.63 -6.28 13.50
N LYS A 30 0.19 -5.42 14.11
CA LYS A 30 0.98 -4.41 13.40
C LYS A 30 1.97 -5.03 12.41
N VAL A 31 2.61 -6.15 12.77
CA VAL A 31 3.47 -6.91 11.85
C VAL A 31 2.67 -7.42 10.65
N LYS A 32 1.50 -8.02 10.88
CA LYS A 32 0.64 -8.51 9.78
C LYS A 32 0.19 -7.39 8.85
N ILE A 33 -0.25 -6.27 9.42
CA ILE A 33 -0.63 -5.08 8.65
C ILE A 33 0.56 -4.57 7.81
N HIS A 34 1.79 -4.62 8.35
CA HIS A 34 2.98 -4.24 7.59
C HIS A 34 3.27 -5.17 6.41
N GLU A 35 3.13 -6.48 6.61
CA GLU A 35 3.29 -7.49 5.55
C GLU A 35 2.23 -7.30 4.44
N ASP A 36 0.98 -7.06 4.83
CA ASP A 36 -0.12 -6.78 3.90
C ASP A 36 0.12 -5.48 3.11
N ILE A 37 0.65 -4.43 3.75
CA ILE A 37 1.06 -3.18 3.08
C ILE A 37 2.12 -3.50 2.02
N ALA A 38 3.18 -4.22 2.38
CA ALA A 38 4.28 -4.53 1.46
C ALA A 38 3.81 -5.37 0.26
N TRP A 39 2.94 -6.35 0.50
CA TRP A 39 2.33 -7.15 -0.54
C TRP A 39 1.48 -6.27 -1.49
N LEU A 40 0.62 -5.42 -0.95
CA LEU A 40 -0.27 -4.57 -1.73
C LEU A 40 0.50 -3.53 -2.56
N LYS A 41 1.57 -2.92 -1.99
CA LYS A 41 2.50 -2.08 -2.75
C LYS A 41 3.08 -2.84 -3.95
N THR A 42 3.49 -4.09 -3.74
CA THR A 42 4.07 -4.93 -4.80
C THR A 42 3.06 -5.24 -5.90
N VAL A 43 1.81 -5.54 -5.56
CA VAL A 43 0.73 -5.77 -6.53
C VAL A 43 0.46 -4.52 -7.36
N ILE A 44 0.32 -3.35 -6.72
CA ILE A 44 0.09 -2.07 -7.38
C ILE A 44 1.24 -1.73 -8.35
N ILE A 45 2.49 -1.88 -7.92
CA ILE A 45 3.68 -1.61 -8.75
C ILE A 45 3.81 -2.61 -9.90
N SER A 46 3.50 -3.89 -9.67
CA SER A 46 3.60 -4.93 -10.70
C SER A 46 2.48 -4.81 -11.74
N ALA A 47 1.34 -4.22 -11.36
CA ALA A 47 0.20 -4.02 -12.22
C ALA A 47 0.20 -2.68 -12.96
N GLY A 48 0.61 -1.60 -12.28
CA GLY A 48 0.81 -0.26 -12.84
C GLY A 48 2.22 -0.13 -13.38
N THR A 49 2.40 -0.29 -14.68
CA THR A 49 3.71 -0.24 -15.34
C THR A 49 4.39 1.11 -15.11
N TYR A 50 5.48 1.12 -14.33
CA TYR A 50 6.53 2.15 -14.15
C TYR A 50 6.17 3.59 -13.71
N GLU A 51 4.98 4.14 -13.95
CA GLU A 51 4.71 5.56 -13.63
C GLU A 51 4.41 5.84 -12.15
N HIS A 52 4.04 4.83 -11.37
CA HIS A 52 3.69 5.01 -9.94
C HIS A 52 4.88 4.89 -8.97
N GLN A 53 6.03 4.39 -9.42
CA GLN A 53 7.23 4.22 -8.57
C GLN A 53 7.79 5.56 -8.04
N LEU A 54 7.51 6.67 -8.71
CA LEU A 54 8.02 8.00 -8.34
C LEU A 54 7.26 8.66 -7.18
N LYS A 55 5.99 8.31 -6.92
CA LYS A 55 5.19 8.95 -5.84
C LYS A 55 5.28 8.26 -4.48
N MET A 56 5.73 7.01 -4.42
CA MET A 56 5.76 6.25 -3.15
C MET A 56 7.01 6.51 -2.30
N ASN A 57 8.10 7.00 -2.89
CA ASN A 57 9.32 7.35 -2.15
C ASN A 57 9.14 8.59 -1.24
N ASP A 58 8.20 9.47 -1.56
CA ASP A 58 7.91 10.66 -0.73
C ASP A 58 7.12 10.33 0.55
N LEU A 59 6.50 9.15 0.63
CA LEU A 59 5.70 8.71 1.79
C LEU A 59 6.53 7.98 2.86
N GLU A 60 7.79 7.66 2.60
CA GLU A 60 8.70 7.01 3.56
C GLU A 60 9.54 8.01 4.39
N SER A 61 9.38 9.33 4.15
CA SER A 61 10.08 10.41 4.88
C SER A 61 9.24 11.11 5.96
N VAL A 62 8.08 10.58 6.36
CA VAL A 62 7.23 11.14 7.45
C VAL A 62 6.82 10.09 8.48
#